data_AF-A0A845HC13-F1
#
_entry.id   AF-A0A845HC13-F1
#
_cell.length_a   1.000
_cell.length_b   1.000
_cell.length_c   1.000
_cell.angle_alpha   90.00
_cell.angle_beta   90.00
_cell.angle_gamma   90.00
#
_symmetry.space_group_name_H-M   'P 1'
#
loop_
_entity.id
_entity.type
_entity.pdbx_description
1 polymer ?
#
loop_
_entity_poly.entity_id
_entity_poly.type
_entity_poly.pdbx_seq_one_letter_code
_entity_poly.pdbx_strand_id
1 'polypeptide(L)'
;MLQQFNVVVSGNLTSTSHVDGRSYVGLNANGGDYVQHVNDTPASAYAGLTVGGTLSGNVHVNGLGLVTGGDANGINVNSGASYVGGSASGSSFNGDAWIVGAANGGNFNGGIHAASYANINVNPGRVLAAPTGAMTSTLAASTSTNFGAVMTGLSSQLSAMHATDGTKVTYSNNDSNVLLSGKAVNGVLVFDLTKEDSKIFSSKVTDISFNLTGASTVIFNTDDSDLSLYANFNQAQTLGSKLIWNFAGHNNSVTVGRTFGGQVLVADGTFSNVGGANVEGGVFAKTLNQYGEIHLQSFTGTVPTAPVPEPETYAMLLAGLGVMGAMLHRRKKQG
;
A
#
# COMPACT_ATOMS: atom_id res chain seq x y z
N MET A 1 -2.54 4.19 6.27
CA MET A 1 -1.85 3.38 5.25
C MET A 1 -1.18 4.26 4.19
N LEU A 2 -1.92 4.92 3.29
CA LEU A 2 -1.38 5.73 2.17
C LEU A 2 -0.38 6.83 2.59
N GLN A 3 -0.51 7.37 3.80
CA GLN A 3 0.36 8.44 4.34
C GLN A 3 1.56 7.93 5.15
N GLN A 4 1.70 6.62 5.34
CA GLN A 4 2.73 6.03 6.19
C GLN A 4 3.64 5.04 5.45
N PHE A 5 3.14 4.44 4.37
CA PHE A 5 3.82 3.39 3.63
C PHE A 5 3.97 3.79 2.18
N ASN A 6 5.11 3.40 1.62
CA ASN A 6 5.32 3.41 0.18
C ASN A 6 4.75 2.13 -0.43
N VAL A 7 4.92 0.99 0.26
CA VAL A 7 4.41 -0.31 -0.19
C VAL A 7 3.68 -1.03 0.94
N VAL A 8 2.52 -1.59 0.63
CA VAL A 8 1.81 -2.55 1.49
C VAL A 8 1.37 -3.73 0.66
N VAL A 9 1.78 -4.92 1.07
CA VAL A 9 1.43 -6.18 0.43
C VAL A 9 0.78 -7.08 1.48
N SER A 10 -0.45 -7.52 1.28
CA SER A 10 -1.10 -8.43 2.25
C SER A 10 -0.64 -9.88 2.12
N GLY A 11 -0.16 -10.27 0.94
CA GLY A 11 0.41 -11.57 0.60
C GLY A 11 1.94 -11.54 0.45
N ASN A 12 2.44 -12.08 -0.66
CA ASN A 12 3.87 -12.22 -0.93
C ASN A 12 4.42 -11.08 -1.82
N LEU A 13 5.69 -10.74 -1.60
CA LEU A 13 6.45 -9.78 -2.39
C LEU A 13 7.68 -10.46 -2.99
N THR A 14 7.89 -10.32 -4.30
CA THR A 14 9.16 -10.64 -4.97
C THR A 14 9.71 -9.36 -5.59
N SER A 15 10.99 -9.04 -5.36
CA SER A 15 11.60 -7.82 -5.88
C SER A 15 13.03 -8.04 -6.36
N THR A 16 13.37 -7.39 -7.48
CA THR A 16 14.74 -7.24 -8.00
C THR A 16 15.16 -5.78 -8.08
N SER A 17 14.44 -4.88 -7.41
CA SER A 17 14.64 -3.43 -7.47
C SER A 17 14.46 -2.82 -6.08
N HIS A 18 14.31 -1.50 -5.98
CA HIS A 18 14.23 -0.81 -4.70
C HIS A 18 12.91 -0.07 -4.47
N VAL A 19 12.56 0.05 -3.19
CA VAL A 19 11.47 0.87 -2.67
C VAL A 19 12.09 1.98 -1.83
N ASP A 20 11.72 3.21 -2.12
CA ASP A 20 12.31 4.38 -1.48
C ASP A 20 11.91 4.53 -0.02
N GLY A 21 10.65 4.24 0.28
CA GLY A 21 10.10 4.40 1.61
C GLY A 21 9.85 3.09 2.35
N ARG A 22 8.94 3.19 3.32
CA ARG A 22 8.56 2.11 4.24
C ARG A 22 7.69 1.05 3.55
N SER A 23 7.95 -0.21 3.88
CA SER A 23 7.23 -1.35 3.32
C SER A 23 6.66 -2.30 4.38
N TYR A 24 5.45 -2.80 4.11
CA TYR A 24 4.82 -3.90 4.84
C TYR A 24 4.52 -5.08 3.91
N VAL A 25 4.84 -6.31 4.33
CA VAL A 25 4.54 -7.55 3.61
C VAL A 25 3.90 -8.53 4.59
N GLY A 26 2.67 -8.97 4.32
CA GLY A 26 1.91 -9.82 5.24
C GLY A 26 2.42 -11.26 5.32
N LEU A 27 2.96 -11.79 4.21
CA LEU A 27 3.56 -13.13 4.14
C LEU A 27 5.07 -13.03 3.90
N ASN A 28 5.59 -13.66 2.86
CA ASN A 28 7.03 -13.71 2.61
C ASN A 28 7.48 -12.60 1.66
N ALA A 29 8.71 -12.13 1.87
CA ALA A 29 9.37 -11.19 0.98
C ALA A 29 10.69 -11.80 0.46
N ASN A 30 10.90 -11.73 -0.85
CA ASN A 30 12.08 -12.24 -1.51
C ASN A 30 12.74 -11.16 -2.37
N GLY A 31 13.94 -10.72 -1.96
CA GLY A 31 14.73 -9.71 -2.63
C GLY A 31 14.25 -8.27 -2.46
N GLY A 32 15.01 -7.37 -3.07
CA GLY A 32 14.78 -5.93 -3.11
C GLY A 32 15.52 -5.13 -2.04
N ASP A 33 15.62 -3.83 -2.28
CA ASP A 33 16.19 -2.87 -1.35
C ASP A 33 15.10 -1.93 -0.84
N TYR A 34 15.10 -1.62 0.45
CA TYR A 34 14.03 -0.89 1.10
C TYR A 34 14.56 0.33 1.82
N VAL A 35 13.71 1.36 1.89
CA VAL A 35 13.97 2.62 2.60
C VAL A 35 15.17 3.39 2.02
N GLN A 36 15.31 3.47 0.69
CA GLN A 36 16.40 4.24 0.05
C GLN A 36 16.43 5.71 0.48
N HIS A 37 15.26 6.30 0.75
CA HIS A 37 15.11 7.69 1.18
C HIS A 37 14.65 7.76 2.64
N VAL A 38 15.54 7.35 3.56
CA VAL A 38 15.27 7.31 5.01
C VAL A 38 14.76 8.65 5.55
N ASN A 39 15.35 9.77 5.11
CA ASN A 39 15.02 11.10 5.61
C ASN A 39 13.68 11.64 5.10
N ASP A 40 13.21 11.15 3.95
CA ASP A 40 11.95 11.55 3.34
C ASP A 40 10.80 10.59 3.71
N THR A 41 11.14 9.41 4.28
CA THR A 41 10.17 8.39 4.69
C THR A 41 9.29 8.89 5.83
N PRO A 42 7.94 8.88 5.68
CA PRO A 42 7.03 9.35 6.73
C PRO A 42 7.21 8.64 8.07
N ALA A 43 7.01 9.40 9.15
CA ALA A 43 6.99 8.87 10.50
C ALA A 43 5.89 7.82 10.67
N SER A 44 6.23 6.73 11.33
CA SER A 44 5.31 5.62 11.62
C SER A 44 5.81 4.82 12.81
N ALA A 45 4.92 4.09 13.47
CA ALA A 45 5.27 3.17 14.54
C ALA A 45 5.91 1.85 14.03
N TYR A 46 5.79 1.57 12.74
CA TYR A 46 6.34 0.37 12.11
C TYR A 46 7.85 0.48 11.90
N ALA A 47 8.52 -0.66 11.69
CA ALA A 47 9.91 -0.69 11.21
C ALA A 47 9.99 -0.30 9.71
N GLY A 48 11.19 0.01 9.23
CA GLY A 48 11.44 0.40 7.83
C GLY A 48 10.95 -0.66 6.85
N LEU A 49 11.23 -1.92 7.16
CA LEU A 49 10.62 -3.08 6.54
C LEU A 49 9.92 -3.92 7.61
N THR A 50 8.67 -4.31 7.36
CA THR A 50 7.90 -5.24 8.19
C THR A 50 7.45 -6.42 7.33
N VAL A 51 7.77 -7.65 7.74
CA VAL A 51 7.42 -8.89 7.03
C VAL A 51 6.78 -9.88 8.01
N GLY A 52 5.60 -10.41 7.69
CA GLY A 52 4.91 -11.35 8.58
C GLY A 52 5.51 -12.76 8.55
N GLY A 53 6.05 -13.17 7.39
CA GLY A 53 6.67 -14.47 7.16
C GLY A 53 8.20 -14.41 7.05
N THR A 54 8.76 -15.22 6.17
CA THR A 54 10.20 -15.30 5.92
C THR A 54 10.69 -14.18 5.00
N LEU A 55 11.88 -13.67 5.31
CA LEU A 55 12.62 -12.70 4.52
C LEU A 55 13.87 -13.35 3.93
N SER A 56 14.02 -13.32 2.60
CA SER A 56 15.16 -13.95 1.90
C SER A 56 15.57 -13.20 0.63
N GLY A 57 16.63 -13.68 -0.04
CA GLY A 57 16.92 -13.28 -1.42
C GLY A 57 17.77 -12.02 -1.57
N ASN A 58 18.75 -11.79 -0.69
CA ASN A 58 19.64 -10.63 -0.73
C ASN A 58 18.91 -9.29 -0.52
N VAL A 59 18.13 -9.22 0.57
CA VAL A 59 17.37 -8.02 0.94
C VAL A 59 18.26 -7.01 1.65
N HIS A 60 18.17 -5.73 1.27
CA HIS A 60 18.78 -4.63 2.01
C HIS A 60 17.73 -3.70 2.62
N VAL A 61 17.87 -3.36 3.89
CA VAL A 61 17.05 -2.38 4.60
C VAL A 61 17.95 -1.23 5.01
N ASN A 62 17.85 -0.10 4.32
CA ASN A 62 18.78 1.02 4.51
C ASN A 62 18.60 1.75 5.84
N GLY A 63 17.39 1.72 6.41
CA GLY A 63 17.19 2.23 7.75
C GLY A 63 15.83 1.97 8.35
N LEU A 64 15.61 2.59 9.51
CA LEU A 64 14.38 2.50 10.31
C LEU A 64 14.10 1.08 10.86
N GLY A 65 15.08 0.18 10.78
CA GLY A 65 15.01 -1.16 11.35
C GLY A 65 14.15 -2.15 10.57
N LEU A 66 14.06 -3.36 11.11
CA LEU A 66 13.36 -4.50 10.53
C LEU A 66 12.45 -5.17 11.57
N VAL A 67 11.28 -5.62 11.14
CA VAL A 67 10.55 -6.68 11.84
C VAL A 67 10.27 -7.79 10.84
N THR A 68 10.65 -9.02 11.16
CA THR A 68 10.23 -10.21 10.42
C THR A 68 9.64 -11.24 11.38
N GLY A 69 8.47 -11.78 11.07
CA GLY A 69 7.82 -12.81 11.89
C GLY A 69 8.43 -14.20 11.72
N GLY A 70 9.03 -14.47 10.55
CA GLY A 70 9.73 -15.72 10.24
C GLY A 70 11.25 -15.56 10.25
N ASP A 71 11.91 -16.35 9.40
CA ASP A 71 13.36 -16.37 9.29
C ASP A 71 13.90 -15.17 8.50
N ALA A 72 15.16 -14.80 8.75
CA ALA A 72 15.92 -13.77 8.04
C ALA A 72 17.15 -14.39 7.37
N ASN A 73 17.09 -14.63 6.06
CA ASN A 73 18.07 -15.42 5.32
C ASN A 73 18.83 -14.60 4.28
N GLY A 74 20.09 -14.29 4.56
CA GLY A 74 20.95 -13.53 3.64
C GLY A 74 20.48 -12.10 3.44
N ILE A 75 20.23 -11.39 4.56
CA ILE A 75 19.74 -10.01 4.54
C ILE A 75 20.79 -9.03 5.08
N ASN A 76 20.60 -7.74 4.83
CA ASN A 76 21.37 -6.66 5.42
C ASN A 76 20.46 -5.57 5.98
N VAL A 77 20.63 -5.19 7.25
CA VAL A 77 19.97 -4.03 7.86
C VAL A 77 21.03 -3.00 8.23
N ASN A 78 21.04 -1.87 7.52
CA ASN A 78 22.05 -0.83 7.64
C ASN A 78 21.87 0.04 8.88
N SER A 79 20.65 0.25 9.35
CA SER A 79 20.38 1.00 10.59
C SER A 79 19.00 0.72 11.19
N GLY A 80 18.84 1.05 12.47
CA GLY A 80 17.63 0.80 13.25
C GLY A 80 17.59 -0.58 13.92
N ALA A 81 16.71 -0.72 14.91
CA ALA A 81 16.59 -1.95 15.68
C ALA A 81 15.82 -3.02 14.91
N SER A 82 16.22 -4.28 15.05
CA SER A 82 15.65 -5.41 14.33
C SER A 82 15.04 -6.46 15.25
N TYR A 83 13.87 -6.96 14.89
CA TYR A 83 13.25 -8.11 15.53
C TYR A 83 13.03 -9.22 14.50
N VAL A 84 13.52 -10.42 14.81
CA VAL A 84 13.39 -11.63 13.97
C VAL A 84 12.69 -12.71 14.79
N GLY A 85 11.46 -13.04 14.41
CA GLY A 85 10.64 -14.05 15.09
C GLY A 85 11.10 -15.49 14.85
N GLY A 86 11.86 -15.73 13.77
CA GLY A 86 12.52 -16.99 13.47
C GLY A 86 14.03 -16.96 13.73
N SER A 87 14.77 -17.70 12.90
CA SER A 87 16.24 -17.73 12.88
C SER A 87 16.82 -16.72 11.90
N ALA A 88 18.08 -16.34 12.11
CA ALA A 88 18.84 -15.51 11.18
C ALA A 88 20.04 -16.30 10.62
N SER A 89 20.17 -16.38 9.30
CA SER A 89 21.25 -17.11 8.64
C SER A 89 21.95 -16.23 7.60
N GLY A 90 23.26 -16.07 7.72
CA GLY A 90 24.06 -15.25 6.79
C GLY A 90 23.63 -13.79 6.72
N SER A 91 23.00 -13.28 7.77
CA SER A 91 22.36 -11.96 7.80
C SER A 91 23.19 -10.95 8.58
N SER A 92 23.21 -9.70 8.12
CA SER A 92 23.97 -8.61 8.73
C SER A 92 23.06 -7.55 9.35
N PHE A 93 23.33 -7.17 10.60
CA PHE A 93 22.56 -6.18 11.36
C PHE A 93 23.50 -5.13 11.95
N ASN A 94 23.37 -3.89 11.48
CA ASN A 94 24.20 -2.78 11.98
C ASN A 94 23.63 -2.12 13.24
N GLY A 95 22.32 -2.21 13.45
CA GLY A 95 21.67 -1.86 14.72
C GLY A 95 21.51 -3.06 15.65
N ASP A 96 20.88 -2.83 16.80
CA ASP A 96 20.54 -3.89 17.74
C ASP A 96 19.59 -4.91 17.09
N ALA A 97 19.81 -6.20 17.33
CA ALA A 97 19.00 -7.28 16.78
C ALA A 97 18.55 -8.28 17.86
N TRP A 98 17.24 -8.55 17.89
CA TRP A 98 16.65 -9.60 18.71
C TRP A 98 16.18 -10.74 17.81
N ILE A 99 16.87 -11.87 17.87
CA ILE A 99 16.54 -13.09 17.11
C ILE A 99 15.97 -14.10 18.08
N VAL A 100 14.74 -14.55 17.85
CA VAL A 100 14.10 -15.54 18.72
C VAL A 100 14.71 -16.92 18.53
N GLY A 101 15.05 -17.28 17.29
CA GLY A 101 15.68 -18.54 16.92
C GLY A 101 17.21 -18.51 16.98
N ALA A 102 17.84 -19.34 16.15
CA ALA A 102 19.29 -19.41 16.05
C ALA A 102 19.84 -18.26 15.19
N ALA A 103 21.03 -17.78 15.54
CA ALA A 103 21.85 -16.95 14.66
C ALA A 103 22.98 -17.82 14.10
N ASN A 104 23.07 -17.96 12.77
CA ASN A 104 24.07 -18.77 12.10
C ASN A 104 24.78 -17.97 10.99
N GLY A 105 26.05 -17.61 11.24
CA GLY A 105 26.81 -16.75 10.34
C GLY A 105 26.24 -15.33 10.22
N GLY A 106 26.94 -14.47 9.48
CA GLY A 106 26.58 -13.06 9.31
C GLY A 106 27.28 -12.12 10.30
N ASN A 107 26.92 -10.84 10.26
CA ASN A 107 27.59 -9.77 11.00
C ASN A 107 26.62 -9.02 11.91
N PHE A 108 27.00 -8.83 13.16
CA PHE A 108 26.19 -8.08 14.11
C PHE A 108 27.06 -6.97 14.65
N ASN A 109 26.71 -5.70 14.36
CA ASN A 109 27.46 -4.53 14.81
C ASN A 109 26.79 -3.78 15.97
N GLY A 110 25.50 -4.01 16.23
CA GLY A 110 24.77 -3.57 17.44
C GLY A 110 24.64 -4.66 18.52
N GLY A 111 23.84 -4.42 19.56
CA GLY A 111 23.50 -5.47 20.53
C GLY A 111 22.82 -6.67 19.88
N ILE A 112 23.03 -7.88 20.40
CA ILE A 112 22.44 -9.11 19.85
C ILE A 112 21.82 -10.00 20.92
N HIS A 113 20.66 -10.57 20.62
CA HIS A 113 20.12 -11.76 21.27
C HIS A 113 19.84 -12.85 20.23
N ALA A 114 20.14 -14.11 20.56
CA ALA A 114 19.71 -15.30 19.83
C ALA A 114 19.59 -16.49 20.79
N ALA A 115 18.75 -17.48 20.46
CA ALA A 115 18.65 -18.73 21.24
C ALA A 115 19.94 -19.55 21.20
N SER A 116 20.69 -19.45 20.10
CA SER A 116 22.02 -20.03 19.94
C SER A 116 22.83 -19.26 18.92
N TYR A 117 24.15 -19.26 19.09
CA TYR A 117 25.08 -18.59 18.18
C TYR A 117 25.99 -19.62 17.52
N ALA A 118 25.97 -19.68 16.19
CA ALA A 118 26.84 -20.53 15.39
C ALA A 118 27.56 -19.67 14.35
N ASN A 119 28.87 -19.89 14.15
CA ASN A 119 29.67 -19.18 13.14
C ASN A 119 29.60 -17.64 13.25
N ILE A 120 29.38 -17.11 14.45
CA ILE A 120 29.32 -15.67 14.74
C ILE A 120 30.24 -15.38 15.93
N ASN A 121 31.00 -14.29 15.84
CA ASN A 121 31.78 -13.77 16.96
C ASN A 121 30.92 -12.82 17.78
N VAL A 122 30.44 -13.28 18.94
CA VAL A 122 29.63 -12.47 19.86
C VAL A 122 30.54 -11.86 20.92
N ASN A 123 30.54 -10.52 21.03
CA ASN A 123 31.15 -9.85 22.17
C ASN A 123 30.20 -9.95 23.37
N PRO A 124 30.60 -10.55 24.51
CA PRO A 124 29.73 -10.69 25.69
C PRO A 124 29.13 -9.37 26.19
N GLY A 125 29.84 -8.25 26.03
CA GLY A 125 29.35 -6.92 26.42
C GLY A 125 28.24 -6.35 25.53
N ARG A 126 27.88 -7.06 24.46
CA ARG A 126 26.83 -6.66 23.49
C ARG A 126 25.65 -7.64 23.46
N VAL A 127 25.59 -8.60 24.39
CA VAL A 127 24.45 -9.51 24.50
C VAL A 127 23.27 -8.79 25.13
N LEU A 128 22.13 -8.78 24.44
CA LEU A 128 20.89 -8.17 24.94
C LEU A 128 20.17 -9.14 25.88
N ALA A 129 19.83 -8.67 27.08
CA ALA A 129 19.04 -9.42 28.05
C ALA A 129 17.53 -9.35 27.80
N ALA A 130 17.06 -8.31 27.11
CA ALA A 130 15.67 -8.11 26.72
C ALA A 130 15.58 -7.32 25.40
N PRO A 131 14.47 -7.41 24.65
CA PRO A 131 14.22 -6.55 23.50
C PRO A 131 14.28 -5.08 23.91
N THR A 132 14.80 -4.22 23.03
CA THR A 132 14.78 -2.78 23.27
C THR A 132 13.36 -2.22 23.18
N GLY A 133 13.14 -1.00 23.69
CA GLY A 133 11.85 -0.31 23.54
C GLY A 133 11.44 -0.12 22.08
N ALA A 134 12.41 0.14 21.19
CA ALA A 134 12.18 0.24 19.75
C ALA A 134 11.68 -1.09 19.16
N MET A 135 12.34 -2.21 19.48
CA MET A 135 11.92 -3.55 19.02
C MET A 135 10.52 -3.90 19.52
N THR A 136 10.23 -3.59 20.78
CA THR A 136 8.91 -3.84 21.38
C THR A 136 7.82 -3.04 20.68
N SER A 137 8.08 -1.76 20.39
CA SER A 137 7.15 -0.88 19.68
C SER A 137 6.90 -1.31 18.24
N THR A 138 7.96 -1.63 17.49
CA THR A 138 7.82 -2.02 16.07
C THR A 138 7.19 -3.41 15.92
N LEU A 139 7.45 -4.34 16.85
CA LEU A 139 6.78 -5.63 16.91
C LEU A 139 5.29 -5.50 17.25
N ALA A 140 4.93 -4.63 18.19
CA ALA A 140 3.53 -4.36 18.48
C ALA A 140 2.82 -3.75 17.25
N ALA A 141 3.48 -2.82 16.55
CA ALA A 141 2.96 -2.24 15.33
C ALA A 141 2.77 -3.29 14.22
N SER A 142 3.71 -4.22 14.04
CA SER A 142 3.67 -5.21 12.95
C SER A 142 2.42 -6.09 12.93
N THR A 143 1.77 -6.28 14.08
CA THR A 143 0.55 -7.08 14.23
C THR A 143 -0.71 -6.26 14.49
N SER A 144 -0.58 -4.93 14.56
CA SER A 144 -1.67 -4.02 14.97
C SER A 144 -2.75 -3.78 13.92
N THR A 145 -2.47 -4.03 12.64
CA THR A 145 -3.35 -3.68 11.52
C THR A 145 -3.51 -4.84 10.55
N ASN A 146 -4.76 -5.24 10.28
CA ASN A 146 -5.06 -6.13 9.16
C ASN A 146 -5.09 -5.34 7.85
N PHE A 147 -3.93 -5.20 7.20
CA PHE A 147 -3.82 -4.42 5.97
C PHE A 147 -4.62 -4.99 4.79
N GLY A 148 -4.86 -6.31 4.75
CA GLY A 148 -5.74 -6.90 3.74
C GLY A 148 -7.18 -6.37 3.86
N ALA A 149 -7.71 -6.31 5.09
CA ALA A 149 -9.02 -5.73 5.36
C ALA A 149 -9.05 -4.22 5.08
N VAL A 150 -7.98 -3.49 5.43
CA VAL A 150 -7.88 -2.04 5.16
C VAL A 150 -7.89 -1.76 3.65
N MET A 151 -7.12 -2.51 2.85
CA MET A 151 -7.06 -2.33 1.40
C MET A 151 -8.40 -2.67 0.73
N THR A 152 -9.01 -3.81 1.10
CA THR A 152 -10.30 -4.23 0.52
C THR A 152 -11.45 -3.30 0.92
N GLY A 153 -11.46 -2.83 2.17
CA GLY A 153 -12.40 -1.81 2.64
C GLY A 153 -12.24 -0.47 1.91
N LEU A 154 -10.99 0.00 1.75
CA LEU A 154 -10.69 1.22 0.98
C LEU A 154 -11.11 1.08 -0.49
N SER A 155 -10.76 -0.03 -1.14
CA SER A 155 -11.11 -0.26 -2.55
C SER A 155 -12.63 -0.25 -2.73
N SER A 156 -13.37 -0.94 -1.85
CA SER A 156 -14.84 -0.95 -1.86
C SER A 156 -15.44 0.44 -1.66
N GLN A 157 -14.89 1.21 -0.72
CA GLN A 157 -15.32 2.60 -0.46
C GLN A 157 -15.11 3.49 -1.69
N LEU A 158 -13.93 3.40 -2.32
CA LEU A 158 -13.60 4.20 -3.50
C LEU A 158 -14.48 3.80 -4.69
N SER A 159 -14.69 2.51 -4.94
CA SER A 159 -15.55 2.01 -6.03
C SER A 159 -17.00 2.45 -5.91
N ALA A 160 -17.51 2.67 -4.70
CA ALA A 160 -18.85 3.16 -4.48
C ALA A 160 -19.02 4.67 -4.79
N MET A 161 -17.93 5.40 -5.04
CA MET A 161 -17.99 6.83 -5.36
C MET A 161 -18.40 7.07 -6.81
N HIS A 162 -19.35 7.97 -7.00
CA HIS A 162 -19.73 8.44 -8.33
C HIS A 162 -18.68 9.40 -8.92
N ALA A 163 -18.59 9.42 -10.25
CA ALA A 163 -17.81 10.40 -10.97
C ALA A 163 -18.21 11.83 -10.56
N THR A 164 -17.24 12.71 -10.41
CA THR A 164 -17.50 14.13 -10.15
C THR A 164 -18.09 14.77 -11.40
N ASP A 165 -19.15 15.55 -11.25
CA ASP A 165 -19.79 16.24 -12.37
C ASP A 165 -18.78 17.04 -13.21
N GLY A 166 -18.81 16.80 -14.53
CA GLY A 166 -17.94 17.48 -15.47
C GLY A 166 -16.58 16.84 -15.70
N THR A 167 -16.26 15.70 -15.08
CA THR A 167 -15.12 14.88 -15.50
C THR A 167 -15.26 14.37 -16.93
N LYS A 168 -14.17 14.32 -17.67
CA LYS A 168 -14.12 13.86 -19.07
C LYS A 168 -12.90 13.00 -19.32
N VAL A 169 -13.11 11.93 -20.08
CA VAL A 169 -12.06 11.13 -20.73
C VAL A 169 -12.11 11.46 -22.22
N THR A 170 -11.10 12.17 -22.73
CA THR A 170 -11.08 12.62 -24.13
C THR A 170 -9.96 11.91 -24.87
N TYR A 171 -10.30 11.23 -25.95
CA TYR A 171 -9.35 10.56 -26.84
C TYR A 171 -9.01 11.48 -28.02
N SER A 172 -7.74 11.47 -28.43
CA SER A 172 -7.26 12.23 -29.58
C SER A 172 -6.13 11.48 -30.29
N ASN A 173 -5.71 12.00 -31.45
CA ASN A 173 -4.65 11.39 -32.26
C ASN A 173 -4.93 9.90 -32.56
N ASN A 174 -6.12 9.60 -33.11
CA ASN A 174 -6.58 8.23 -33.38
C ASN A 174 -6.51 7.32 -32.14
N ASP A 175 -7.04 7.82 -31.01
CA ASP A 175 -7.06 7.16 -29.70
C ASP A 175 -5.70 6.90 -29.03
N SER A 176 -4.58 7.36 -29.60
CA SER A 176 -3.26 7.19 -28.96
C SER A 176 -3.04 8.07 -27.73
N ASN A 177 -3.71 9.23 -27.70
CA ASN A 177 -3.60 10.18 -26.60
C ASN A 177 -4.90 10.26 -25.82
N VAL A 178 -4.81 10.14 -24.49
CA VAL A 178 -5.94 10.30 -23.58
C VAL A 178 -5.72 11.52 -22.68
N LEU A 179 -6.74 12.37 -22.56
CA LEU A 179 -6.80 13.46 -21.59
C LEU A 179 -7.89 13.18 -20.56
N LEU A 180 -7.46 13.01 -19.30
CA LEU A 180 -8.34 12.96 -18.13
C LEU A 180 -8.47 14.39 -17.56
N SER A 181 -9.68 14.96 -17.65
CA SER A 181 -9.90 16.36 -17.28
C SER A 181 -11.12 16.55 -16.38
N GLY A 182 -11.04 17.50 -15.46
CA GLY A 182 -12.14 17.87 -14.56
C GLY A 182 -11.77 18.98 -13.59
N LYS A 183 -12.77 19.49 -12.87
CA LYS A 183 -12.59 20.48 -11.81
C LYS A 183 -13.03 19.86 -10.49
N ALA A 184 -12.14 19.89 -9.50
CA ALA A 184 -12.41 19.29 -8.20
C ALA A 184 -13.54 20.00 -7.45
N VAL A 185 -14.28 19.22 -6.68
CA VAL A 185 -15.25 19.70 -5.68
C VAL A 185 -14.63 19.44 -4.31
N ASN A 186 -14.44 20.50 -3.52
CA ASN A 186 -13.78 20.42 -2.20
C ASN A 186 -12.40 19.72 -2.25
N GLY A 187 -11.62 19.95 -3.31
CA GLY A 187 -10.30 19.36 -3.50
C GLY A 187 -10.30 17.92 -4.04
N VAL A 188 -11.47 17.30 -4.19
CA VAL A 188 -11.62 15.91 -4.64
C VAL A 188 -12.13 15.87 -6.08
N LEU A 189 -11.55 14.99 -6.90
CA LEU A 189 -12.01 14.68 -8.24
C LEU A 189 -12.08 13.15 -8.41
N VAL A 190 -13.24 12.63 -8.81
CA VAL A 190 -13.46 11.19 -9.00
C VAL A 190 -13.76 10.92 -10.46
N PHE A 191 -12.98 10.04 -11.08
CA PHE A 191 -13.26 9.47 -12.39
C PHE A 191 -13.78 8.05 -12.21
N ASP A 192 -14.97 7.79 -12.76
CA ASP A 192 -15.47 6.44 -12.98
C ASP A 192 -15.03 6.01 -14.39
N LEU A 193 -14.07 5.08 -14.45
CA LEU A 193 -13.50 4.57 -15.70
C LEU A 193 -14.09 3.23 -16.12
N THR A 194 -15.05 2.67 -15.38
CA THR A 194 -15.64 1.33 -15.65
C THR A 194 -16.26 1.18 -17.03
N LYS A 195 -16.61 2.29 -17.70
CA LYS A 195 -17.11 2.29 -19.09
C LYS A 195 -16.05 2.56 -20.15
N GLU A 196 -14.86 2.99 -19.73
CA GLU A 196 -13.77 3.44 -20.59
C GLU A 196 -12.52 2.53 -20.49
N ASP A 197 -12.48 1.65 -19.49
CA ASP A 197 -11.34 0.85 -19.07
C ASP A 197 -10.70 0.03 -20.22
N SER A 198 -11.51 -0.74 -20.95
CA SER A 198 -11.09 -1.53 -22.11
C SER A 198 -10.43 -0.69 -23.20
N LYS A 199 -10.74 0.62 -23.26
CA LYS A 199 -10.19 1.55 -24.25
C LYS A 199 -8.96 2.29 -23.71
N ILE A 200 -9.05 2.88 -22.52
CA ILE A 200 -7.94 3.65 -21.90
C ILE A 200 -6.72 2.78 -21.59
N PHE A 201 -6.93 1.50 -21.29
CA PHE A 201 -5.88 0.55 -20.95
C PHE A 201 -5.48 -0.35 -22.12
N SER A 202 -5.94 -0.03 -23.33
CA SER A 202 -5.56 -0.78 -24.54
C SER A 202 -4.15 -0.42 -25.01
N SER A 203 -3.54 -1.32 -25.79
CA SER A 203 -2.24 -1.10 -26.44
C SER A 203 -2.22 0.05 -27.45
N LYS A 204 -3.38 0.63 -27.79
CA LYS A 204 -3.46 1.82 -28.66
C LYS A 204 -3.07 3.08 -27.91
N VAL A 205 -3.38 3.17 -26.62
CA VAL A 205 -3.08 4.36 -25.82
C VAL A 205 -1.59 4.37 -25.52
N THR A 206 -0.89 5.39 -25.99
CA THR A 206 0.55 5.57 -25.79
C THR A 206 0.86 6.67 -24.79
N ASP A 207 -0.08 7.59 -24.53
CA ASP A 207 0.14 8.75 -23.67
C ASP A 207 -1.13 9.11 -22.88
N ILE A 208 -1.00 9.26 -21.57
CA ILE A 208 -2.06 9.74 -20.66
C ILE A 208 -1.66 11.10 -20.10
N SER A 209 -2.54 12.07 -20.29
CA SER A 209 -2.40 13.47 -19.86
C SER A 209 -3.51 13.89 -18.92
N PHE A 210 -3.25 14.94 -18.15
CA PHE A 210 -4.10 15.34 -17.03
C PHE A 210 -4.40 16.84 -17.03
N ASN A 211 -5.65 17.19 -16.77
CA ASN A 211 -6.08 18.55 -16.40
C ASN A 211 -7.01 18.48 -15.18
N LEU A 212 -6.41 18.52 -13.99
CA LEU A 212 -7.04 18.18 -12.71
C LEU A 212 -7.22 19.43 -11.85
N THR A 213 -7.97 20.41 -12.37
CA THR A 213 -8.04 21.76 -11.81
C THR A 213 -8.57 21.75 -10.38
N GLY A 214 -7.79 22.29 -9.44
CA GLY A 214 -8.17 22.43 -8.02
C GLY A 214 -8.12 21.14 -7.20
N ALA A 215 -7.60 20.04 -7.75
CA ALA A 215 -7.58 18.76 -7.06
C ALA A 215 -6.35 18.58 -6.15
N SER A 216 -6.60 18.28 -4.87
CA SER A 216 -5.64 17.73 -3.91
C SER A 216 -5.77 16.21 -3.78
N THR A 217 -6.85 15.61 -4.26
CA THR A 217 -7.04 14.17 -4.36
C THR A 217 -7.78 13.85 -5.65
N VAL A 218 -7.25 12.91 -6.43
CA VAL A 218 -7.90 12.39 -7.63
C VAL A 218 -8.02 10.88 -7.52
N ILE A 219 -9.21 10.36 -7.72
CA ILE A 219 -9.52 8.94 -7.63
C ILE A 219 -9.92 8.47 -9.03
N PHE A 220 -9.29 7.41 -9.50
CA PHE A 220 -9.64 6.70 -10.71
C PHE A 220 -10.15 5.31 -10.32
N ASN A 221 -11.43 5.04 -10.54
CA ASN A 221 -12.02 3.73 -10.31
C ASN A 221 -12.14 2.98 -11.63
N THR A 222 -11.69 1.74 -11.66
CA THR A 222 -11.84 0.82 -12.78
C THR A 222 -12.13 -0.58 -12.26
N ASP A 223 -12.84 -1.40 -13.03
CA ASP A 223 -13.17 -2.79 -12.69
C ASP A 223 -12.56 -3.84 -13.64
N ASP A 224 -11.80 -3.40 -14.64
CA ASP A 224 -11.00 -4.30 -15.49
C ASP A 224 -10.05 -5.23 -14.69
N SER A 225 -10.11 -6.52 -15.02
CA SER A 225 -9.43 -7.59 -14.28
C SER A 225 -8.01 -7.89 -14.78
N ASP A 226 -7.72 -7.64 -16.06
CA ASP A 226 -6.41 -7.93 -16.66
C ASP A 226 -5.89 -6.70 -17.41
N LEU A 227 -5.09 -5.92 -16.70
CA LEU A 227 -4.71 -4.59 -17.14
C LEU A 227 -3.24 -4.54 -17.52
N SER A 228 -2.94 -4.10 -18.74
CA SER A 228 -1.58 -3.89 -19.22
C SER A 228 -1.39 -2.44 -19.67
N LEU A 229 -0.71 -1.66 -18.84
CA LEU A 229 -0.45 -0.25 -19.08
C LEU A 229 0.95 -0.04 -19.68
N TYR A 230 0.98 0.29 -20.97
CA TYR A 230 2.22 0.65 -21.70
C TYR A 230 2.24 2.10 -22.16
N ALA A 231 1.28 2.91 -21.69
CA ALA A 231 1.23 4.34 -21.98
C ALA A 231 2.25 5.11 -21.14
N ASN A 232 2.81 6.18 -21.69
CA ASN A 232 3.55 7.18 -20.95
C ASN A 232 2.58 7.93 -20.03
N PHE A 233 2.99 8.11 -18.78
CA PHE A 233 2.24 8.88 -17.81
C PHE A 233 2.83 10.29 -17.70
N ASN A 234 2.16 11.29 -18.26
CA ASN A 234 2.67 12.65 -18.21
C ASN A 234 2.63 13.17 -16.77
N GLN A 235 3.77 13.68 -16.30
CA GLN A 235 3.93 14.28 -14.97
C GLN A 235 3.78 13.29 -13.80
N ALA A 236 4.18 12.03 -13.99
CA ALA A 236 4.09 10.99 -12.95
C ALA A 236 4.67 11.44 -11.60
N GLN A 237 5.85 12.06 -11.60
CA GLN A 237 6.53 12.55 -10.39
C GLN A 237 5.71 13.61 -9.63
N THR A 238 5.16 14.60 -10.35
CA THR A 238 4.49 15.75 -9.70
C THR A 238 3.04 15.46 -9.34
N LEU A 239 2.43 14.44 -9.95
CA LEU A 239 1.06 14.03 -9.65
C LEU A 239 0.98 12.87 -8.65
N GLY A 240 2.04 12.05 -8.52
CA GLY A 240 2.03 10.80 -7.76
C GLY A 240 1.52 10.89 -6.31
N SER A 241 1.75 12.03 -5.65
CA SER A 241 1.33 12.29 -4.27
C SER A 241 -0.16 12.57 -4.07
N LYS A 242 -0.96 12.66 -5.13
CA LYS A 242 -2.41 12.97 -5.05
C LYS A 242 -3.32 12.06 -5.88
N LEU A 243 -2.78 11.21 -6.74
CA LEU A 243 -3.57 10.27 -7.54
C LEU A 243 -3.76 8.97 -6.78
N ILE A 244 -4.98 8.43 -6.78
CA ILE A 244 -5.30 7.08 -6.33
C ILE A 244 -5.89 6.33 -7.52
N TRP A 245 -5.26 5.22 -7.89
CA TRP A 245 -5.74 4.30 -8.90
C TRP A 245 -6.31 3.07 -8.20
N ASN A 246 -7.63 3.01 -8.13
CA ASN A 246 -8.36 1.90 -7.53
C ASN A 246 -8.75 0.91 -8.62
N PHE A 247 -7.98 -0.17 -8.72
CA PHE A 247 -8.28 -1.32 -9.57
C PHE A 247 -9.19 -2.27 -8.76
N ALA A 248 -10.48 -1.98 -8.83
CA ALA A 248 -11.51 -2.73 -8.13
C ALA A 248 -11.78 -4.06 -8.84
N GLY A 249 -12.12 -5.10 -8.08
CA GLY A 249 -12.33 -6.44 -8.63
C GLY A 249 -11.54 -7.49 -7.89
N HIS A 250 -11.93 -8.75 -8.06
CA HIS A 250 -11.29 -9.90 -7.40
C HIS A 250 -10.24 -10.52 -8.31
N ASN A 251 -9.07 -10.84 -7.75
CA ASN A 251 -7.95 -11.49 -8.44
C ASN A 251 -7.39 -10.73 -9.66
N ASN A 252 -7.53 -9.41 -9.70
CA ASN A 252 -7.02 -8.62 -10.81
C ASN A 252 -5.50 -8.74 -10.95
N SER A 253 -5.00 -8.86 -12.18
CA SER A 253 -3.58 -8.75 -12.50
C SER A 253 -3.34 -7.42 -13.19
N VAL A 254 -2.66 -6.51 -12.49
CA VAL A 254 -2.28 -5.20 -13.03
C VAL A 254 -0.80 -5.24 -13.37
N THR A 255 -0.48 -5.10 -14.65
CA THR A 255 0.89 -4.99 -15.15
C THR A 255 1.13 -3.63 -15.76
N VAL A 256 2.21 -2.97 -15.32
CA VAL A 256 2.69 -1.73 -15.94
C VAL A 256 4.03 -2.00 -16.62
N GLY A 257 4.18 -1.56 -17.87
CA GLY A 257 5.43 -1.68 -18.63
C GLY A 257 6.11 -0.34 -18.91
N ARG A 258 5.58 0.74 -18.33
CA ARG A 258 6.15 2.09 -18.36
C ARG A 258 5.95 2.77 -17.01
N THR A 259 6.71 3.84 -16.76
CA THR A 259 6.60 4.61 -15.52
C THR A 259 5.16 5.03 -15.25
N PHE A 260 4.66 4.71 -14.06
CA PHE A 260 3.29 4.95 -13.64
C PHE A 260 3.24 5.93 -12.47
N GLY A 261 2.27 6.85 -12.44
CA GLY A 261 2.15 7.86 -11.39
C GLY A 261 0.93 7.64 -10.49
N GLY A 262 1.14 7.60 -9.17
CA GLY A 262 0.06 7.58 -8.19
C GLY A 262 0.16 6.47 -7.14
N GLN A 263 -0.84 6.46 -6.26
CA GLN A 263 -1.08 5.39 -5.30
C GLN A 263 -1.89 4.28 -5.97
N VAL A 264 -1.25 3.15 -6.27
CA VAL A 264 -1.86 1.99 -6.93
C VAL A 264 -2.49 1.06 -5.90
N LEU A 265 -3.80 0.86 -5.97
CA LEU A 265 -4.57 -0.03 -5.09
C LEU A 265 -5.12 -1.22 -5.88
N VAL A 266 -4.59 -2.41 -5.59
CA VAL A 266 -4.98 -3.70 -6.18
C VAL A 266 -5.28 -4.68 -5.04
N ALA A 267 -6.33 -4.37 -4.28
CA ALA A 267 -6.55 -4.88 -2.93
C ALA A 267 -6.61 -6.42 -2.81
N ASP A 268 -7.12 -7.12 -3.83
CA ASP A 268 -7.23 -8.58 -3.87
C ASP A 268 -6.49 -9.20 -5.08
N GLY A 269 -5.49 -8.50 -5.63
CA GLY A 269 -4.84 -8.90 -6.86
C GLY A 269 -3.32 -8.78 -6.86
N THR A 270 -2.72 -9.04 -8.02
CA THR A 270 -1.28 -8.95 -8.24
C THR A 270 -0.96 -7.67 -8.98
N PHE A 271 0.01 -6.91 -8.46
CA PHE A 271 0.64 -5.82 -9.21
C PHE A 271 2.02 -6.25 -9.69
N SER A 272 2.34 -5.95 -10.95
CA SER A 272 3.67 -6.18 -11.54
C SER A 272 4.14 -4.95 -12.32
N ASN A 273 5.36 -4.47 -12.07
CA ASN A 273 5.99 -3.44 -12.90
C ASN A 273 7.18 -4.02 -13.66
N VAL A 274 6.98 -4.28 -14.96
CA VAL A 274 7.92 -5.01 -15.81
C VAL A 274 8.80 -4.07 -16.65
N GLY A 275 9.91 -4.60 -17.19
CA GLY A 275 10.77 -3.82 -18.09
C GLY A 275 11.46 -2.62 -17.42
N GLY A 276 11.61 -2.62 -16.09
CA GLY A 276 12.16 -1.49 -15.34
C GLY A 276 11.18 -0.31 -15.19
N ALA A 277 9.88 -0.54 -15.35
CA ALA A 277 8.87 0.49 -15.16
C ALA A 277 8.80 0.98 -13.72
N ASN A 278 9.10 2.26 -13.48
CA ASN A 278 9.05 2.82 -12.14
C ASN A 278 7.61 3.17 -11.72
N VAL A 279 7.34 3.20 -10.42
CA VAL A 279 6.10 3.77 -9.85
C VAL A 279 6.45 5.03 -9.08
N GLU A 280 5.93 6.17 -9.52
CA GLU A 280 6.03 7.46 -8.83
C GLU A 280 4.87 7.59 -7.85
N GLY A 281 5.00 6.99 -6.66
CA GLY A 281 3.92 6.85 -5.69
C GLY A 281 4.00 5.54 -4.92
N GLY A 282 2.85 5.06 -4.43
CA GLY A 282 2.79 3.87 -3.60
C GLY A 282 2.09 2.69 -4.26
N VAL A 283 2.41 1.47 -3.81
CA VAL A 283 1.76 0.23 -4.28
C VAL A 283 1.14 -0.52 -3.10
N PHE A 284 -0.16 -0.77 -3.19
CA PHE A 284 -0.99 -1.39 -2.16
C PHE A 284 -1.73 -2.58 -2.80
N ALA A 285 -1.17 -3.79 -2.66
CA ALA A 285 -1.63 -4.96 -3.41
C ALA A 285 -1.72 -6.23 -2.54
N LYS A 286 -2.38 -7.27 -3.03
CA LYS A 286 -2.29 -8.60 -2.40
C LYS A 286 -0.96 -9.27 -2.69
N THR A 287 -0.50 -9.22 -3.94
CA THR A 287 0.80 -9.74 -4.35
C THR A 287 1.55 -8.66 -5.13
N LEU A 288 2.86 -8.58 -4.94
CA LEU A 288 3.73 -7.64 -5.66
C LEU A 288 4.90 -8.39 -6.33
N ASN A 289 5.01 -8.24 -7.64
CA ASN A 289 6.19 -8.63 -8.42
C ASN A 289 6.89 -7.35 -8.92
N GLN A 290 7.92 -6.94 -8.20
CA GLN A 290 8.61 -5.68 -8.43
C GLN A 290 9.85 -5.86 -9.30
N TYR A 291 9.88 -5.25 -10.49
CA TYR A 291 11.06 -5.25 -11.38
C TYR A 291 11.53 -3.84 -11.79
N GLY A 292 10.80 -2.80 -11.39
CA GLY A 292 11.24 -1.40 -11.44
C GLY A 292 11.13 -0.74 -10.07
N GLU A 293 11.64 0.48 -9.95
CA GLU A 293 11.74 1.20 -8.69
C GLU A 293 10.35 1.68 -8.25
N ILE A 294 10.12 1.76 -6.94
CA ILE A 294 8.92 2.39 -6.38
C ILE A 294 9.39 3.61 -5.60
N HIS A 295 9.24 4.78 -6.23
CA HIS A 295 9.69 6.06 -5.71
C HIS A 295 8.72 6.65 -4.71
N LEU A 296 9.27 7.30 -3.68
CA LEU A 296 8.47 7.84 -2.61
C LEU A 296 7.80 9.16 -3.04
N GLN A 297 6.55 9.06 -3.50
CA GLN A 297 5.64 10.21 -3.57
C GLN A 297 4.55 10.04 -2.51
N SER A 298 4.87 10.45 -1.27
CA SER A 298 3.97 10.31 -0.12
C SER A 298 2.60 10.94 -0.42
N PHE A 299 1.52 10.20 -0.17
CA PHE A 299 0.18 10.72 -0.40
C PHE A 299 -0.10 11.93 0.51
N THR A 300 -0.44 13.07 -0.07
CA THR A 300 -0.70 14.33 0.66
C THR A 300 -2.18 14.72 0.70
N GLY A 301 -3.00 13.98 -0.05
CA GLY A 301 -4.43 14.20 -0.13
C GLY A 301 -5.22 13.68 1.06
N THR A 302 -6.53 13.73 0.93
CA THR A 302 -7.50 13.17 1.89
C THR A 302 -8.38 12.17 1.16
N VAL A 303 -8.51 10.95 1.71
CA VAL A 303 -9.50 10.00 1.19
C VAL A 303 -10.88 10.44 1.66
N PRO A 304 -11.82 10.76 0.76
CA PRO A 304 -13.16 11.17 1.15
C PRO A 304 -13.88 10.01 1.82
N THR A 305 -14.44 10.21 3.00
CA THR A 305 -15.41 9.25 3.56
C THR A 305 -16.69 9.41 2.78
N ALA A 306 -17.13 8.37 2.07
CA ALA A 306 -18.48 8.36 1.51
C ALA A 306 -19.46 8.68 2.66
N PRO A 307 -20.49 9.53 2.44
CA PRO A 307 -21.58 9.61 3.39
C PRO A 307 -22.10 8.18 3.54
N VAL A 308 -22.00 7.60 4.73
CA VAL A 308 -22.68 6.35 5.03
C VAL A 308 -24.17 6.66 4.78
N PRO A 309 -24.82 6.06 3.77
CA PRO A 309 -26.26 6.20 3.64
C PRO A 309 -26.82 5.63 4.93
N GLU A 310 -27.50 6.41 5.78
CA GLU A 310 -28.12 5.86 6.99
C GLU A 310 -29.23 4.89 6.54
N PRO A 311 -29.04 3.56 6.57
CA PRO A 311 -29.98 2.64 5.93
C PRO A 311 -31.24 2.42 6.79
N GLU A 312 -31.29 2.96 8.01
CA GLU A 312 -32.29 2.59 9.01
C GLU A 312 -33.00 3.78 9.63
N THR A 313 -32.41 4.98 9.68
CA THR A 313 -33.05 6.13 10.35
C THR A 313 -34.34 6.55 9.65
N TYR A 314 -34.37 6.56 8.31
CA TYR A 314 -35.59 6.90 7.57
C TYR A 314 -36.64 5.80 7.65
N ALA A 315 -36.23 4.52 7.60
CA ALA A 315 -37.13 3.39 7.74
C ALA A 315 -37.72 3.31 9.16
N MET A 316 -36.91 3.56 10.19
CA MET A 316 -37.32 3.60 11.60
C MET A 316 -38.14 4.85 11.94
N LEU A 317 -37.85 6.00 11.33
CA LEU A 317 -38.66 7.21 11.43
C LEU A 317 -40.04 6.99 10.79
N LEU A 318 -40.09 6.42 9.58
CA LEU A 318 -41.36 6.11 8.91
C LEU A 318 -42.14 5.00 9.62
N ALA A 319 -41.47 3.96 10.12
CA ALA A 319 -42.09 2.93 10.94
C ALA A 319 -42.63 3.51 12.27
N GLY A 320 -41.86 4.38 12.93
CA GLY A 320 -42.28 5.08 14.15
C GLY A 320 -43.49 5.99 13.92
N LEU A 321 -43.51 6.73 12.82
CA LEU A 321 -44.66 7.55 12.40
C LEU A 321 -45.87 6.68 12.01
N GLY A 322 -45.65 5.53 11.37
CA GLY A 322 -46.70 4.56 11.06
C GLY A 322 -47.35 3.95 12.30
N VAL A 323 -46.56 3.59 13.31
CA VAL A 323 -47.06 3.09 14.61
C VAL A 323 -47.86 4.17 15.35
N MET A 324 -47.35 5.41 15.39
CA MET A 324 -48.07 6.54 16.00
C MET A 324 -49.40 6.84 15.30
N GLY A 325 -49.42 6.81 13.96
CA GLY A 325 -50.64 6.97 13.17
C GLY A 325 -51.68 5.88 13.46
N ALA A 326 -51.25 4.62 13.56
CA ALA A 326 -52.12 3.49 13.90
C ALA A 326 -52.69 3.57 15.32
N MET A 327 -51.90 4.04 16.30
CA MET A 327 -52.36 4.25 17.68
C MET A 327 -53.40 5.37 17.77
N LEU A 328 -53.18 6.49 17.07
CA LEU A 328 -54.13 7.60 17.02
C LEU A 328 -55.44 7.20 16.34
N HIS A 329 -55.39 6.38 15.28
CA HIS A 329 -56.59 5.87 14.62
C HIS A 329 -57.41 4.93 15.50
N ARG A 330 -56.75 4.09 16.32
CA ARG A 330 -57.43 3.20 17.27
C ARG A 330 -58.17 3.96 18.37
N ARG A 331 -57.58 5.04 18.88
CA ARG A 331 -58.22 5.87 19.93
C ARG A 331 -59.49 6.58 19.43
N LYS A 332 -59.56 6.92 18.14
CA LYS A 332 -60.75 7.51 17.50
C LYS A 332 -61.91 6.53 17.27
N LYS A 333 -61.68 5.21 17.35
CA LYS A 333 -62.73 4.18 17.19
C LYS A 333 -63.32 3.69 18.52
N GLN A 334 -62.78 4.15 19.65
CA GLN A 334 -63.18 3.71 21.00
C GLN A 334 -63.79 4.83 21.86
N GLY A 335 -64.09 5.99 21.26
CA GLY A 335 -64.88 7.07 21.87
C GLY A 335 -66.00 7.46 20.93
#